data_AF-A0A7X6YBP2-F1
#
_entry.id   AF-A0A7X6YBP2-F1
#
_cell.length_a   1.000
_cell.length_b   1.000
_cell.length_c   1.000
_cell.angle_alpha   90.00
_cell.angle_beta   90.00
_cell.angle_gamma   90.00
#
_symmetry.space_group_name_H-M   'P 1'
#
loop_
_entity.id
_entity.type
_entity.pdbx_description
1 polymer ?
#
loop_
_entity_poly.entity_id
_entity_poly.type
_entity_poly.pdbx_seq_one_letter_code
_entity_poly.pdbx_strand_id
1 'polypeptide(L)'
;MNHARIWLLCCLGCPALHLAAQSLGVQRGGVTFDTAPEAPVVLAPPPVRADGDLVMAALPVVREPIRFHLTFGTGGRYGPYPLAHHARIGPPHAAYLLNLVDQGRGFTLTAPHATNAVYGPFAATNGASIRLGQAEMTFARVAPLLTVTLAHPDRISQLPLIGIAPDSPGLERDLHVLRAKYAALANRVDAETADVFFHGVPRVTTRRSGTIVSPTVSPSQRDKQNAARGAELSAVRFLETLMQQHFRIRSQAMTGPLNWQFAMPPGDYLFCALQKVKDPRATGVSGLATAIWWTPFTFDGEHPLALTLTADNAIIWRDVFVLERE
;
A
#
# COMPACT_ATOMS: atom_id res chain seq x y z
N MET A 1 19.76 20.17 -72.28
CA MET A 1 18.54 19.66 -72.93
C MET A 1 17.37 19.93 -72.01
N ASN A 2 16.47 20.80 -72.46
CA ASN A 2 15.23 21.20 -71.78
C ASN A 2 14.28 20.01 -71.65
N HIS A 3 13.51 19.94 -70.56
CA HIS A 3 12.05 20.03 -70.61
C HIS A 3 11.46 20.11 -69.20
N ALA A 4 10.82 21.25 -68.93
CA ALA A 4 9.82 21.42 -67.89
C ALA A 4 8.50 20.75 -68.33
N ARG A 5 7.78 20.14 -67.39
CA ARG A 5 6.31 20.02 -67.44
C ARG A 5 5.74 20.11 -66.03
N ILE A 6 5.04 21.23 -65.81
CA ILE A 6 4.08 21.55 -64.76
C ILE A 6 2.77 20.79 -65.01
N TRP A 7 2.02 20.45 -63.96
CA TRP A 7 0.54 20.44 -63.80
C TRP A 7 0.25 19.93 -62.37
N LEU A 8 0.03 20.77 -61.33
CA LEU A 8 -1.22 21.41 -60.87
C LEU A 8 -2.44 20.46 -60.75
N LEU A 9 -2.82 20.03 -59.53
CA LEU A 9 -3.97 20.54 -58.71
C LEU A 9 -4.53 19.51 -57.70
N CYS A 10 -4.78 20.02 -56.49
CA CYS A 10 -5.87 19.69 -55.53
C CYS A 10 -5.89 18.33 -54.79
N CYS A 11 -5.63 18.35 -53.46
CA CYS A 11 -6.70 18.51 -52.44
C CYS A 11 -6.22 18.19 -50.99
N LEU A 12 -6.55 19.12 -50.08
CA LEU A 12 -7.06 18.91 -48.71
C LEU A 12 -6.13 18.40 -47.58
N GLY A 13 -5.65 19.35 -46.77
CA GLY A 13 -6.10 19.49 -45.38
C GLY A 13 -5.53 18.56 -44.31
N CYS A 14 -4.46 18.99 -43.62
CA CYS A 14 -4.24 18.75 -42.20
C CYS A 14 -3.42 19.92 -41.64
N PRO A 15 -4.00 20.88 -40.89
CA PRO A 15 -3.19 21.80 -40.13
C PRO A 15 -2.55 21.02 -38.97
N ALA A 16 -1.25 21.21 -38.81
CA ALA A 16 -0.46 20.72 -37.71
C ALA A 16 -1.16 21.01 -36.37
N LEU A 17 -1.44 19.97 -35.59
CA LEU A 17 -1.66 20.09 -34.15
C LEU A 17 -0.32 20.49 -33.52
N HIS A 18 -0.02 21.79 -33.56
CA HIS A 18 0.91 22.39 -32.62
C HIS A 18 0.36 22.11 -31.23
N LEU A 19 1.06 21.25 -30.49
CA LEU A 19 0.98 21.21 -29.04
C LEU A 19 1.34 22.62 -28.55
N ALA A 20 0.34 23.45 -28.28
CA ALA A 20 0.55 24.67 -27.53
C ALA A 20 0.97 24.25 -26.13
N ALA A 21 2.28 24.34 -25.87
CA ALA A 21 2.82 24.28 -24.53
C ALA A 21 2.23 25.46 -23.75
N GLN A 22 1.15 25.22 -23.00
CA GLN A 22 0.62 26.18 -22.06
C GLN A 22 1.65 26.32 -20.94
N SER A 23 2.39 27.43 -20.92
CA SER A 23 3.31 27.74 -19.84
C SER A 23 2.50 28.15 -18.61
N LEU A 24 2.40 27.25 -17.64
CA LEU A 24 1.86 27.53 -16.32
C LEU A 24 2.81 28.47 -15.57
N GLY A 25 2.46 29.75 -15.49
CA GLY A 25 3.13 30.71 -14.62
C GLY A 25 2.65 30.54 -13.18
N VAL A 26 3.54 30.11 -12.29
CA VAL A 26 3.27 30.00 -10.85
C VAL A 26 3.59 31.35 -10.19
N GLN A 27 2.58 32.00 -9.60
CA GLN A 27 2.80 33.02 -8.57
C GLN A 27 2.06 32.61 -7.29
N ARG A 28 2.64 32.97 -6.14
CA ARG A 28 2.16 32.65 -4.79
C ARG A 28 0.64 32.78 -4.69
N GLY A 29 -0.05 31.64 -4.55
CA GLY A 29 -1.46 31.57 -4.18
C GLY A 29 -2.49 31.42 -5.32
N GLY A 30 -2.09 31.18 -6.57
CA GLY A 30 -3.05 30.87 -7.64
C GLY A 30 -2.42 30.56 -8.99
N VAL A 31 -3.13 29.79 -9.83
CA VAL A 31 -2.76 29.51 -11.22
C VAL A 31 -3.53 30.47 -12.14
N THR A 32 -2.83 31.36 -12.84
CA THR A 32 -3.41 32.24 -13.86
C THR A 32 -3.30 31.58 -15.23
N PHE A 33 -4.40 31.47 -15.97
CA PHE A 33 -4.37 31.15 -17.40
C PHE A 33 -4.11 32.44 -18.19
N ASP A 34 -2.98 32.49 -18.91
CA ASP A 34 -2.53 33.49 -19.90
C ASP A 34 -2.78 34.98 -19.61
N THR A 35 -1.68 35.69 -19.33
CA THR A 35 -1.35 37.10 -19.70
C THR A 35 -2.48 38.07 -20.05
N ALA A 36 -3.50 38.19 -19.19
CA ALA A 36 -4.45 39.28 -19.21
C ALA A 36 -4.81 39.66 -17.76
N PRO A 37 -4.79 40.94 -17.37
CA PRO A 37 -5.10 41.40 -16.01
C PRO A 37 -6.55 41.12 -15.56
N GLU A 38 -7.35 40.43 -16.38
CA GLU A 38 -8.76 40.09 -16.15
C GLU A 38 -9.05 38.58 -16.16
N ALA A 39 -8.03 37.72 -16.26
CA ALA A 39 -8.23 36.27 -16.27
C ALA A 39 -8.77 35.76 -14.91
N PRO A 40 -9.73 34.83 -14.89
CA PRO A 40 -10.31 34.30 -13.65
C PRO A 40 -9.24 33.62 -12.79
N VAL A 41 -9.31 33.81 -11.47
CA VAL A 41 -8.35 33.28 -10.50
C VAL A 41 -8.94 32.05 -9.81
N VAL A 42 -8.25 30.93 -9.91
CA VAL A 42 -8.60 29.69 -9.20
C VAL A 42 -8.05 29.76 -7.77
N LEU A 43 -8.93 29.74 -6.78
CA LEU A 43 -8.59 29.85 -5.35
C LEU A 43 -8.23 28.47 -4.76
N ALA A 44 -7.30 27.76 -5.42
CA ALA A 44 -6.85 26.46 -4.97
C ALA A 44 -5.86 26.59 -3.78
N PRO A 45 -5.80 25.58 -2.90
CA PRO A 45 -4.69 25.44 -1.95
C PRO A 45 -3.31 25.52 -2.64
N PRO A 46 -2.24 25.89 -1.91
CA PRO A 46 -0.88 25.84 -2.44
C PRO A 46 -0.57 24.46 -3.03
N PRO A 47 0.14 24.41 -4.17
CA PRO A 47 0.43 23.16 -4.83
C PRO A 47 1.30 22.28 -3.94
N VAL A 48 1.01 21.00 -4.03
CA VAL A 48 1.75 19.93 -3.37
C VAL A 48 2.90 19.50 -4.28
N ARG A 49 4.08 19.28 -3.69
CA ARG A 49 5.28 18.82 -4.42
C ARG A 49 5.64 17.38 -4.09
N ALA A 50 6.36 16.76 -5.02
CA ALA A 50 6.92 15.42 -4.92
C ALA A 50 8.45 15.48 -4.76
N ASP A 51 8.93 16.41 -3.94
CA ASP A 51 10.37 16.62 -3.70
C ASP A 51 10.84 15.83 -2.47
N GLY A 52 12.15 15.71 -2.30
CA GLY A 52 12.77 15.05 -1.14
C GLY A 52 12.68 13.53 -1.13
N ASP A 53 12.97 12.95 0.04
CA ASP A 53 13.05 11.50 0.24
C ASP A 53 11.71 10.80 0.07
N LEU A 54 11.74 9.54 -0.38
CA LEU A 54 10.55 8.73 -0.59
C LEU A 54 9.98 8.27 0.76
N VAL A 55 9.18 9.12 1.40
CA VAL A 55 8.49 8.77 2.65
C VAL A 55 7.14 8.13 2.32
N MET A 56 7.01 6.86 2.66
CA MET A 56 5.82 6.05 2.44
C MET A 56 5.09 5.82 3.76
N ALA A 57 3.76 5.65 3.70
CA ALA A 57 3.02 5.14 4.84
C ALA A 57 3.58 3.77 5.28
N ALA A 58 3.73 3.58 6.60
CA ALA A 58 4.25 2.36 7.18
C ALA A 58 3.14 1.64 7.97
N LEU A 59 3.01 0.34 7.73
CA LEU A 59 2.12 -0.53 8.49
C LEU A 59 2.95 -1.32 9.51
N PRO A 60 2.44 -1.54 10.73
CA PRO A 60 3.16 -2.34 11.70
C PRO A 60 3.23 -3.80 11.22
N VAL A 61 4.43 -4.24 10.84
CA VAL A 61 4.73 -5.63 10.56
C VAL A 61 5.14 -6.31 11.85
N VAL A 62 4.39 -7.30 12.29
CA VAL A 62 4.64 -8.03 13.53
C VAL A 62 5.63 -9.15 13.25
N ARG A 63 6.75 -9.14 13.96
CA ARG A 63 7.71 -10.24 13.97
C ARG A 63 7.28 -11.30 14.97
N GLU A 64 7.13 -12.53 14.52
CA GLU A 64 6.73 -13.65 15.36
C GLU A 64 7.94 -14.50 15.77
N PRO A 65 7.84 -15.26 16.87
CA PRO A 65 8.86 -16.22 17.25
C PRO A 65 9.08 -17.28 16.16
N ILE A 66 10.32 -17.72 16.00
CA ILE A 66 10.66 -18.88 15.15
C ILE A 66 9.78 -20.06 15.57
N ARG A 67 9.25 -20.80 14.59
CA ARG A 67 8.42 -21.97 14.88
C ARG A 67 9.16 -23.26 14.52
N PHE A 68 8.91 -24.32 15.26
CA PHE A 68 9.53 -25.62 15.00
C PHE A 68 8.58 -26.76 15.32
N HIS A 69 8.92 -27.95 14.82
CA HIS A 69 8.29 -29.20 15.19
C HIS A 69 9.30 -30.14 15.83
N LEU A 70 8.78 -31.07 16.61
CA LEU A 70 9.53 -32.22 17.11
C LEU A 70 9.08 -33.45 16.34
N THR A 71 10.01 -34.11 15.66
CA THR A 71 9.74 -35.31 14.86
C THR A 71 10.30 -36.55 15.55
N PHE A 72 9.49 -37.60 15.67
CA PHE A 72 9.90 -38.90 16.23
C PHE A 72 10.15 -39.90 15.11
N GLY A 73 11.41 -40.05 14.66
CA GLY A 73 11.74 -40.93 13.54
C GLY A 73 10.80 -40.72 12.35
N THR A 74 10.16 -41.79 11.87
CA THR A 74 9.12 -41.75 10.82
C THR A 74 7.68 -41.65 11.36
N GLY A 75 7.49 -41.69 12.68
CA GLY A 75 6.21 -42.00 13.33
C GLY A 75 5.30 -40.80 13.68
N GLY A 76 5.78 -39.56 13.60
CA GLY A 76 4.92 -38.39 13.84
C GLY A 76 5.64 -37.06 14.03
N ARG A 77 4.92 -35.97 13.75
CA ARG A 77 5.37 -34.57 13.88
C ARG A 77 4.50 -33.85 14.90
N TYR A 78 5.09 -33.35 15.98
CA TYR A 78 4.41 -32.57 17.02
C TYR A 78 4.72 -31.09 16.87
N GLY A 79 3.73 -30.23 17.11
CA GLY A 79 3.82 -28.78 16.92
C GLY A 79 2.91 -28.27 15.78
N PRO A 80 3.15 -27.05 15.25
CA PRO A 80 4.33 -26.22 15.49
C PRO A 80 4.30 -25.55 16.86
N TYR A 81 5.47 -25.42 17.47
CA TYR A 81 5.68 -24.69 18.74
C TYR A 81 6.48 -23.41 18.50
N PRO A 82 6.22 -22.32 19.22
CA PRO A 82 7.06 -21.14 19.19
C PRO A 82 8.35 -21.38 19.98
N LEU A 83 9.48 -20.98 19.41
CA LEU A 83 10.77 -20.92 20.08
C LEU A 83 10.83 -19.62 20.90
N ALA A 84 10.15 -19.63 22.04
CA ALA A 84 10.04 -18.49 22.96
C ALA A 84 10.11 -18.96 24.42
N HIS A 85 10.61 -18.09 25.31
CA HIS A 85 10.58 -18.37 26.74
C HIS A 85 9.16 -18.69 27.23
N HIS A 86 9.06 -19.71 28.07
CA HIS A 86 7.84 -20.26 28.64
C HIS A 86 6.82 -20.80 27.63
N ALA A 87 7.23 -21.03 26.38
CA ALA A 87 6.41 -21.76 25.43
C ALA A 87 6.13 -23.18 25.95
N ARG A 88 4.88 -23.62 25.84
CA ARG A 88 4.45 -24.97 26.24
C ARG A 88 4.69 -25.95 25.08
N ILE A 89 5.53 -26.94 25.31
CA ILE A 89 5.97 -27.94 24.32
C ILE A 89 5.47 -29.32 24.71
N GLY A 90 4.98 -30.10 23.75
CA GLY A 90 4.45 -31.45 24.00
C GLY A 90 2.93 -31.49 24.17
N PRO A 91 2.37 -32.60 24.66
CA PRO A 91 0.92 -32.79 24.79
C PRO A 91 0.34 -31.94 25.94
N PRO A 92 -0.93 -31.51 25.87
CA PRO A 92 -1.53 -30.59 26.85
C PRO A 92 -1.45 -31.04 28.32
N HIS A 93 -1.47 -32.35 28.57
CA HIS A 93 -1.47 -32.96 29.90
C HIS A 93 -0.07 -33.25 30.46
N ALA A 94 0.99 -33.09 29.66
CA ALA A 94 2.38 -33.30 30.07
C ALA A 94 3.31 -32.33 29.32
N ALA A 95 2.93 -31.06 29.30
CA ALA A 95 3.66 -30.02 28.58
C ALA A 95 4.94 -29.64 29.32
N TYR A 96 6.04 -29.48 28.59
CA TYR A 96 7.27 -28.89 29.09
C TYR A 96 7.27 -27.38 28.87
N LEU A 97 7.95 -26.63 29.73
CA LEU A 97 8.20 -25.21 29.53
C LEU A 97 9.57 -25.02 28.87
N LEU A 98 9.59 -24.29 27.77
CA LEU A 98 10.82 -23.96 27.04
C LEU A 98 11.50 -22.74 27.65
N ASN A 99 12.80 -22.82 27.91
CA ASN A 99 13.62 -21.67 28.30
C ASN A 99 14.72 -21.49 27.27
N LEU A 100 14.81 -20.33 26.63
CA LEU A 100 15.89 -20.03 25.67
C LEU A 100 17.22 -19.89 26.42
N VAL A 101 18.29 -20.29 25.74
CA VAL A 101 19.68 -20.18 26.18
C VAL A 101 20.47 -19.57 25.03
N ASP A 102 21.57 -18.88 25.32
CA ASP A 102 22.48 -18.30 24.31
C ASP A 102 21.76 -17.44 23.27
N GLN A 103 20.89 -16.54 23.74
CA GLN A 103 20.10 -15.64 22.89
C GLN A 103 19.22 -16.38 21.85
N GLY A 104 18.76 -17.59 22.18
CA GLY A 104 17.89 -18.39 21.31
C GLY A 104 18.63 -19.35 20.38
N ARG A 105 19.96 -19.46 20.48
CA ARG A 105 20.74 -20.50 19.79
C ARG A 105 20.50 -21.90 20.36
N GLY A 106 20.11 -21.97 21.62
CA GLY A 106 19.71 -23.20 22.28
C GLY A 106 18.51 -22.99 23.20
N PHE A 107 18.02 -24.09 23.75
CA PHE A 107 16.94 -24.06 24.73
C PHE A 107 17.02 -25.23 25.70
N THR A 108 16.41 -25.08 26.87
CA THR A 108 16.17 -26.15 27.82
C THR A 108 14.67 -26.38 27.97
N LEU A 109 14.29 -27.57 28.40
CA LEU A 109 12.91 -27.94 28.69
C LEU A 109 12.79 -28.28 30.17
N THR A 110 11.85 -27.65 30.87
CA THR A 110 11.59 -27.92 32.29
C THR A 110 10.20 -28.53 32.44
N ALA A 111 10.11 -29.64 33.17
CA ALA A 111 8.81 -30.24 33.46
C ALA A 111 8.08 -29.41 34.54
N PRO A 112 6.81 -29.00 34.32
CA PRO A 112 6.10 -28.10 35.23
C PRO A 112 5.84 -28.70 36.62
N HIS A 113 5.86 -30.04 36.73
CA HIS A 113 5.62 -30.77 37.99
C HIS A 113 6.90 -31.32 38.64
N ALA A 114 8.06 -31.13 38.02
CA ALA A 114 9.36 -31.54 38.56
C ALA A 114 10.31 -30.35 38.53
N THR A 115 10.31 -29.56 39.61
CA THR A 115 11.07 -28.32 39.76
C THR A 115 12.59 -28.47 39.59
N ASN A 116 13.12 -29.69 39.67
CA ASN A 116 14.57 -29.97 39.55
C ASN A 116 14.97 -30.68 38.25
N ALA A 117 14.02 -31.01 37.36
CA ALA A 117 14.32 -31.73 36.12
C ALA A 117 14.39 -30.75 34.95
N VAL A 118 15.63 -30.40 34.58
CA VAL A 118 15.93 -29.60 33.38
C VAL A 118 16.55 -30.51 32.33
N TYR A 119 15.95 -30.53 31.14
CA TYR A 119 16.47 -31.27 29.99
C TYR A 119 17.15 -30.30 29.02
N GLY A 120 18.32 -30.69 28.51
CA GLY A 120 19.13 -29.87 27.61
C GLY A 120 20.46 -29.41 28.23
N PRO A 121 21.13 -28.39 27.65
CA PRO A 121 20.67 -27.56 26.54
C PRO A 121 20.59 -28.34 25.21
N PHE A 122 19.55 -28.05 24.43
CA PHE A 122 19.40 -28.52 23.06
C PHE A 122 19.75 -27.40 22.09
N ALA A 123 20.37 -27.75 20.95
CA ALA A 123 20.59 -26.80 19.87
C ALA A 123 19.27 -26.50 19.16
N ALA A 124 19.03 -25.22 18.83
CA ALA A 124 17.89 -24.79 18.03
C ALA A 124 18.17 -24.87 16.52
N THR A 125 19.05 -25.76 16.09
CA THR A 125 19.43 -25.97 14.68
C THR A 125 18.60 -27.09 14.06
N ASN A 126 18.27 -26.93 12.77
CA ASN A 126 17.49 -27.94 12.06
C ASN A 126 18.24 -29.28 12.03
N GLY A 127 17.58 -30.37 12.43
CA GLY A 127 18.19 -31.70 12.54
C GLY A 127 18.80 -32.02 13.92
N ALA A 128 18.79 -31.10 14.88
CA ALA A 128 19.33 -31.37 16.21
C ALA A 128 18.56 -32.48 16.94
N SER A 129 19.28 -33.41 17.57
CA SER A 129 18.66 -34.45 18.41
C SER A 129 18.23 -33.88 19.76
N ILE A 130 17.02 -34.22 20.18
CA ILE A 130 16.40 -33.83 21.45
C ILE A 130 16.01 -35.10 22.17
N ARG A 131 16.68 -35.35 23.30
CA ARG A 131 16.41 -36.51 24.14
C ARG A 131 15.64 -36.11 25.40
N LEU A 132 14.42 -36.60 25.53
CA LEU A 132 13.60 -36.46 26.75
C LEU A 132 13.43 -37.84 27.38
N GLY A 133 14.22 -38.12 28.44
CA GLY A 133 14.28 -39.44 29.05
C GLY A 133 14.81 -40.50 28.07
N GLN A 134 13.98 -41.50 27.76
CA GLN A 134 14.30 -42.54 26.77
C GLN A 134 13.84 -42.21 25.35
N ALA A 135 13.10 -41.12 25.17
CA ALA A 135 12.58 -40.72 23.88
C ALA A 135 13.57 -39.80 23.14
N GLU A 136 13.88 -40.12 21.89
CA GLU A 136 14.70 -39.31 21.00
C GLU A 136 13.83 -38.70 19.90
N MET A 137 13.98 -37.39 19.69
CA MET A 137 13.27 -36.60 18.70
C MET A 137 14.26 -35.76 17.92
N THR A 138 13.83 -35.25 16.78
CA THR A 138 14.59 -34.31 15.97
C THR A 138 13.90 -32.96 15.93
N PHE A 139 14.68 -31.90 16.08
CA PHE A 139 14.23 -30.52 15.92
C PHE A 139 14.10 -30.19 14.43
N ALA A 140 12.91 -29.80 13.99
CA ALA A 140 12.65 -29.41 12.60
C ALA A 140 12.08 -27.99 12.54
N ARG A 141 12.86 -27.01 12.07
CA ARG A 141 12.38 -25.62 11.91
C ARG A 141 11.25 -25.57 10.88
N VAL A 142 10.24 -24.74 11.13
CA VAL A 142 9.23 -24.38 10.14
C VAL A 142 9.81 -23.27 9.28
N ALA A 143 9.65 -23.37 7.95
CA ALA A 143 10.03 -22.30 7.05
C ALA A 143 9.27 -21.01 7.42
N PRO A 144 9.97 -19.89 7.65
CA PRO A 144 9.31 -18.63 7.98
C PRO A 144 8.59 -18.11 6.74
N LEU A 145 7.41 -17.53 6.97
CA LEU A 145 6.52 -16.97 5.96
C LEU A 145 6.02 -15.62 6.45
N LEU A 146 5.66 -14.74 5.53
CA LEU A 146 4.81 -13.59 5.84
C LEU A 146 3.34 -14.05 5.76
N THR A 147 2.59 -13.87 6.83
CA THR A 147 1.14 -14.07 6.87
C THR A 147 0.43 -12.74 6.79
N VAL A 148 -0.52 -12.61 5.86
CA VAL A 148 -1.34 -11.41 5.68
C VAL A 148 -2.79 -11.78 5.92
N THR A 149 -3.48 -11.04 6.79
CA THR A 149 -4.89 -11.26 7.13
C THR A 149 -5.72 -10.04 6.76
N LEU A 150 -6.82 -10.21 6.03
CA LEU A 150 -7.77 -9.14 5.73
C LEU A 150 -8.96 -9.14 6.70
N ALA A 151 -9.03 -8.10 7.52
CA ALA A 151 -10.06 -7.88 8.54
C ALA A 151 -10.84 -6.57 8.35
N HIS A 152 -10.86 -5.99 7.14
CA HIS A 152 -11.65 -4.78 6.86
C HIS A 152 -13.17 -5.09 6.88
N PRO A 153 -13.98 -4.41 7.70
CA PRO A 153 -15.41 -4.72 7.87
C PRO A 153 -16.24 -4.44 6.61
N ASP A 154 -15.97 -3.32 5.93
CA ASP A 154 -16.75 -2.90 4.74
C ASP A 154 -16.29 -3.49 3.41
N ARG A 155 -15.46 -4.53 3.43
CA ARG A 155 -15.00 -5.20 2.20
C ARG A 155 -16.19 -5.77 1.43
N ILE A 156 -16.13 -5.67 0.11
CA ILE A 156 -17.07 -6.36 -0.76
C ILE A 156 -16.57 -7.77 -1.10
N SER A 157 -17.43 -8.60 -1.68
CA SER A 157 -17.11 -9.97 -2.14
C SER A 157 -16.28 -9.96 -3.43
N GLN A 158 -15.17 -9.23 -3.43
CA GLN A 158 -14.14 -9.22 -4.46
C GLN A 158 -12.80 -9.54 -3.80
N LEU A 159 -11.98 -10.37 -4.43
CA LEU A 159 -10.65 -10.68 -3.93
C LEU A 159 -9.77 -9.42 -3.93
N PRO A 160 -8.98 -9.18 -2.87
CA PRO A 160 -8.02 -8.09 -2.86
C PRO A 160 -6.91 -8.36 -3.88
N LEU A 161 -6.42 -7.29 -4.49
CA LEU A 161 -5.15 -7.36 -5.23
C LEU A 161 -4.03 -7.19 -4.21
N ILE A 162 -3.30 -8.27 -3.92
CA ILE A 162 -2.18 -8.29 -2.97
C ILE A 162 -0.92 -8.69 -3.72
N GLY A 163 0.17 -7.99 -3.46
CA GLY A 163 1.46 -8.35 -4.02
C GLY A 163 2.61 -7.93 -3.12
N ILE A 164 3.78 -8.52 -3.39
CA ILE A 164 5.04 -8.12 -2.79
C ILE A 164 6.09 -8.00 -3.89
N ALA A 165 6.91 -6.95 -3.82
CA ALA A 165 8.06 -6.73 -4.67
C ALA A 165 9.33 -6.66 -3.82
N PRO A 166 10.45 -7.26 -4.27
CA PRO A 166 11.75 -6.97 -3.67
C PRO A 166 12.10 -5.50 -3.90
N ASP A 167 12.75 -4.89 -2.92
CA ASP A 167 13.29 -3.56 -3.10
C ASP A 167 14.37 -3.60 -4.18
N SER A 168 14.21 -2.75 -5.20
CA SER A 168 15.10 -2.75 -6.35
C SER A 168 15.20 -1.34 -6.95
N PRO A 169 16.34 -0.99 -7.57
CA PRO A 169 16.51 0.33 -8.18
C PRO A 169 15.51 0.61 -9.33
N GLY A 170 14.92 -0.44 -9.92
CA GLY A 170 13.83 -0.30 -10.90
C GLY A 170 12.53 0.14 -10.24
N LEU A 171 12.15 -0.54 -9.15
CA LEU A 171 10.97 -0.22 -8.37
C LEU A 171 11.08 1.19 -7.77
N GLU A 172 12.21 1.52 -7.14
CA GLU A 172 12.45 2.84 -6.52
C GLU A 172 12.23 4.00 -7.52
N ARG A 173 12.79 3.89 -8.73
CA ARG A 173 12.57 4.89 -9.80
C ARG A 173 11.10 5.03 -10.16
N ASP A 174 10.39 3.91 -10.33
CA ASP A 174 8.97 3.94 -10.68
C ASP A 174 8.09 4.44 -9.51
N LEU A 175 8.54 4.28 -8.26
CA LEU A 175 7.90 4.88 -7.07
C LEU A 175 8.04 6.41 -7.07
N HIS A 176 9.20 6.95 -7.42
CA HIS A 176 9.36 8.40 -7.59
C HIS A 176 8.45 8.94 -8.70
N VAL A 177 8.34 8.22 -9.82
CA VAL A 177 7.41 8.57 -10.91
C VAL A 177 5.96 8.50 -10.43
N LEU A 178 5.59 7.49 -9.63
CA LEU A 178 4.25 7.36 -9.06
C LEU A 178 3.94 8.53 -8.11
N ARG A 179 4.88 8.91 -7.23
CA ARG A 179 4.75 10.06 -6.33
C ARG A 179 4.50 11.36 -7.11
N ALA A 180 5.25 11.60 -8.18
CA ALA A 180 5.03 12.77 -9.05
C ALA A 180 3.64 12.76 -9.70
N LYS A 181 3.17 11.60 -10.18
CA LYS A 181 1.81 11.45 -10.70
C LYS A 181 0.75 11.73 -9.64
N TYR A 182 0.97 11.29 -8.40
CA TYR A 182 0.04 11.50 -7.29
C TYR A 182 -0.01 12.98 -6.87
N ALA A 183 1.14 13.66 -6.81
CA ALA A 183 1.19 15.11 -6.55
C ALA A 183 0.45 15.91 -7.65
N ALA A 184 0.73 15.61 -8.93
CA ALA A 184 0.04 16.24 -10.06
C ALA A 184 -1.49 16.00 -10.01
N LEU A 185 -1.90 14.79 -9.66
CA LEU A 185 -3.31 14.44 -9.50
C LEU A 185 -3.95 15.15 -8.31
N ALA A 186 -3.25 15.27 -7.18
CA ALA A 186 -3.72 16.00 -6.02
C ALA A 186 -3.94 17.49 -6.35
N ASN A 187 -2.97 18.12 -7.01
CA ASN A 187 -3.06 19.52 -7.45
C ASN A 187 -4.21 19.73 -8.44
N ARG A 188 -4.42 18.77 -9.35
CA ARG A 188 -5.54 18.81 -10.29
C ARG A 188 -6.89 18.76 -9.58
N VAL A 189 -7.07 17.83 -8.63
CA VAL A 189 -8.31 17.74 -7.84
C VAL A 189 -8.52 19.02 -7.04
N ASP A 190 -7.47 19.54 -6.41
CA ASP A 190 -7.56 20.77 -5.63
C ASP A 190 -7.95 21.96 -6.52
N ALA A 191 -7.44 22.04 -7.75
CA ALA A 191 -7.84 23.06 -8.72
C ALA A 191 -9.28 22.87 -9.26
N GLU A 192 -9.69 21.64 -9.60
CA GLU A 192 -11.03 21.35 -10.11
C GLU A 192 -12.13 21.53 -9.05
N THR A 193 -11.78 21.45 -7.77
CA THR A 193 -12.71 21.60 -6.64
C THR A 193 -12.67 22.98 -5.98
N ALA A 194 -11.72 23.82 -6.38
CA ALA A 194 -11.55 25.18 -5.88
C ALA A 194 -12.61 26.15 -6.43
N ASP A 195 -12.85 27.19 -5.66
CA ASP A 195 -13.69 28.30 -6.08
C ASP A 195 -12.95 29.14 -7.14
N VAL A 196 -13.70 29.67 -8.10
CA VAL A 196 -13.17 30.55 -9.15
C VAL A 196 -13.66 31.97 -8.93
N PHE A 197 -12.73 32.92 -8.87
CA PHE A 197 -13.02 34.33 -8.75
C PHE A 197 -12.91 35.02 -10.11
N PHE A 198 -13.96 35.74 -10.51
CA PHE A 198 -14.00 36.51 -11.75
C PHE A 198 -13.77 38.00 -11.47
N HIS A 199 -12.75 38.58 -12.13
CA HIS A 199 -12.52 40.03 -12.09
C HIS A 199 -13.64 40.79 -12.81
N GLY A 200 -13.94 42.01 -12.35
CA GLY A 200 -14.93 42.88 -12.99
C GLY A 200 -16.41 42.53 -12.77
N VAL A 201 -16.72 41.43 -12.07
CA VAL A 201 -18.10 41.04 -11.76
C VAL A 201 -18.57 41.70 -10.44
N PRO A 202 -19.59 42.56 -10.46
CA PRO A 202 -20.09 43.20 -9.24
C PRO A 202 -20.89 42.21 -8.39
N ARG A 203 -20.81 42.34 -7.06
CA ARG A 203 -21.68 41.63 -6.13
C ARG A 203 -23.07 42.28 -6.13
N VAL A 204 -24.07 41.62 -6.70
CA VAL A 204 -25.43 42.18 -6.82
C VAL A 204 -26.39 41.45 -5.89
N THR A 205 -27.01 42.18 -4.98
CA THR A 205 -28.13 41.71 -4.15
C THR A 205 -29.45 42.17 -4.76
N THR A 206 -30.25 41.26 -5.31
CA THR A 206 -31.55 41.62 -5.87
C THR A 206 -32.62 41.67 -4.78
N ARG A 207 -33.14 42.87 -4.47
CA ARG A 207 -34.15 43.07 -3.40
C ARG A 207 -35.48 42.34 -3.63
N ARG A 208 -35.81 41.95 -4.87
CA ARG A 208 -37.09 41.31 -5.23
C ARG A 208 -37.08 39.78 -5.12
N SER A 209 -35.94 39.12 -5.33
CA SER A 209 -35.82 37.65 -5.25
C SER A 209 -34.90 37.17 -4.12
N GLY A 210 -34.22 38.10 -3.43
CA GLY A 210 -33.24 37.77 -2.38
C GLY A 210 -31.97 37.11 -2.90
N THR A 211 -31.80 36.99 -4.23
CA THR A 211 -30.68 36.28 -4.84
C THR A 211 -29.43 37.16 -4.84
N ILE A 212 -28.32 36.61 -4.32
CA ILE A 212 -27.00 37.24 -4.32
C ILE A 212 -26.21 36.67 -5.48
N VAL A 213 -25.84 37.51 -6.45
CA VAL A 213 -24.86 37.17 -7.48
C VAL A 213 -23.47 37.49 -6.90
N SER A 214 -22.68 36.45 -6.71
CA SER A 214 -21.31 36.53 -6.17
C SER A 214 -20.30 36.51 -7.33
N PRO A 215 -19.19 37.27 -7.25
CA PRO A 215 -18.07 37.16 -8.20
C PRO A 215 -17.30 35.84 -8.07
N THR A 216 -17.56 35.09 -6.99
CA THR A 216 -16.99 33.76 -6.75
C THR A 216 -18.00 32.70 -7.13
N VAL A 217 -17.59 31.79 -8.00
CA VAL A 217 -18.35 30.60 -8.40
C VAL A 217 -17.74 29.38 -7.74
N SER A 218 -18.52 28.69 -6.92
CA SER A 218 -18.12 27.43 -6.30
C SER A 218 -18.59 26.23 -7.12
N PRO A 219 -17.73 25.22 -7.37
CA PRO A 219 -18.15 23.98 -8.00
C PRO A 219 -19.26 23.29 -7.19
N SER A 220 -20.20 22.64 -7.89
CA SER A 220 -21.28 21.92 -7.22
C SER A 220 -20.72 20.72 -6.43
N GLN A 221 -21.47 20.25 -5.42
CA GLN A 221 -21.08 19.04 -4.67
C GLN A 221 -20.93 17.82 -5.58
N ARG A 222 -21.74 17.74 -6.65
CA ARG A 222 -21.66 16.69 -7.65
C ARG A 222 -20.34 16.77 -8.43
N ASP A 223 -19.92 17.96 -8.82
CA ASP A 223 -18.66 18.15 -9.56
C ASP A 223 -17.46 17.82 -8.68
N LYS A 224 -17.50 18.23 -7.40
CA LYS A 224 -16.46 17.87 -6.41
C LYS A 224 -16.34 16.36 -6.22
N GLN A 225 -17.47 15.67 -6.10
CA GLN A 225 -17.48 14.20 -6.01
C GLN A 225 -16.98 13.54 -7.29
N ASN A 226 -17.32 14.06 -8.47
CA ASN A 226 -16.86 13.52 -9.75
C ASN A 226 -15.35 13.70 -9.93
N ALA A 227 -14.79 14.87 -9.59
CA ALA A 227 -13.36 15.13 -9.63
C ALA A 227 -12.60 14.17 -8.68
N ALA A 228 -13.07 14.03 -7.44
CA ALA A 228 -12.49 13.11 -6.46
C ALA A 228 -12.52 11.64 -6.92
N ARG A 229 -13.65 11.18 -7.47
CA ARG A 229 -13.78 9.80 -7.99
C ARG A 229 -12.93 9.55 -9.23
N GLY A 230 -12.88 10.51 -10.17
CA GLY A 230 -12.03 10.42 -11.36
C GLY A 230 -10.55 10.32 -10.99
N ALA A 231 -10.14 11.07 -9.96
CA ALA A 231 -8.80 10.97 -9.41
C ALA A 231 -8.55 9.63 -8.72
N GLU A 232 -9.45 9.16 -7.86
CA GLU A 232 -9.29 7.84 -7.24
C GLU A 232 -9.12 6.73 -8.27
N LEU A 233 -9.96 6.69 -9.32
CA LEU A 233 -9.85 5.71 -10.41
C LEU A 233 -8.49 5.79 -11.12
N SER A 234 -7.99 7.00 -11.37
CA SER A 234 -6.69 7.21 -12.01
C SER A 234 -5.53 6.76 -11.10
N ALA A 235 -5.59 7.12 -9.82
CA ALA A 235 -4.58 6.78 -8.83
C ALA A 235 -4.48 5.27 -8.61
N VAL A 236 -5.64 4.60 -8.48
CA VAL A 236 -5.74 3.14 -8.37
C VAL A 236 -5.17 2.48 -9.63
N ARG A 237 -5.50 2.97 -10.83
CA ARG A 237 -4.97 2.42 -12.07
C ARG A 237 -3.44 2.55 -12.17
N PHE A 238 -2.87 3.67 -11.73
CA PHE A 238 -1.41 3.84 -11.68
C PHE A 238 -0.76 2.83 -10.73
N LEU A 239 -1.36 2.60 -9.57
CA LEU A 239 -0.87 1.65 -8.58
C LEU A 239 -1.01 0.20 -9.04
N GLU A 240 -2.15 -0.16 -9.63
CA GLU A 240 -2.36 -1.47 -10.28
C GLU A 240 -1.32 -1.73 -11.37
N THR A 241 -0.99 -0.72 -12.17
CA THR A 241 0.05 -0.82 -13.20
C THR A 241 1.42 -1.10 -12.58
N LEU A 242 1.79 -0.38 -11.52
CA LEU A 242 3.04 -0.63 -10.77
C LEU A 242 3.06 -2.05 -10.19
N MET A 243 1.95 -2.49 -9.58
CA MET A 243 1.81 -3.83 -9.02
C MET A 243 1.99 -4.92 -10.09
N GLN A 244 1.35 -4.76 -11.25
CA GLN A 244 1.48 -5.69 -12.35
C GLN A 244 2.92 -5.80 -12.89
N GLN A 245 3.69 -4.71 -12.82
CA GLN A 245 5.07 -4.67 -13.30
C GLN A 245 6.04 -5.34 -12.31
N HIS A 246 5.99 -4.94 -11.04
CA HIS A 246 7.03 -5.26 -10.04
C HIS A 246 6.61 -6.29 -8.98
N PHE A 247 5.33 -6.38 -8.62
CA PHE A 247 4.87 -7.16 -7.47
C PHE A 247 4.59 -8.62 -7.88
N ARG A 248 5.67 -9.38 -8.06
CA ARG A 248 5.63 -10.74 -8.63
C ARG A 248 5.55 -11.86 -7.61
N ILE A 249 5.83 -11.58 -6.33
CA ILE A 249 5.76 -12.61 -5.28
C ILE A 249 4.29 -12.87 -4.96
N ARG A 250 3.80 -14.02 -5.43
CA ARG A 250 2.41 -14.44 -5.26
C ARG A 250 2.22 -15.19 -3.95
N SER A 251 1.03 -15.06 -3.37
CA SER A 251 0.64 -15.81 -2.19
C SER A 251 0.63 -17.31 -2.47
N GLN A 252 1.22 -18.09 -1.57
CA GLN A 252 1.04 -19.52 -1.48
C GLN A 252 -0.14 -19.83 -0.56
N ALA A 253 -0.93 -20.84 -0.91
CA ALA A 253 -2.00 -21.48 -0.12
C ALA A 253 -2.86 -20.56 0.80
N MET A 254 -4.11 -20.34 0.40
CA MET A 254 -5.12 -19.72 1.27
C MET A 254 -5.47 -20.65 2.44
N THR A 255 -5.07 -20.27 3.66
CA THR A 255 -5.60 -20.87 4.88
C THR A 255 -6.86 -20.11 5.31
N GLY A 256 -7.97 -20.40 4.63
CA GLY A 256 -9.25 -19.72 4.81
C GLY A 256 -9.46 -18.53 3.85
N PRO A 257 -10.65 -17.90 3.84
CA PRO A 257 -11.05 -16.95 2.80
C PRO A 257 -10.34 -15.59 2.84
N LEU A 258 -9.55 -15.29 3.88
CA LEU A 258 -8.99 -13.95 4.14
C LEU A 258 -7.55 -13.97 4.67
N ASN A 259 -6.82 -15.07 4.44
CA ASN A 259 -5.42 -15.19 4.83
C ASN A 259 -4.56 -15.58 3.64
N TRP A 260 -3.42 -14.92 3.50
CA TRP A 260 -2.42 -15.18 2.46
C TRP A 260 -1.07 -15.43 3.11
N GLN A 261 -0.31 -16.37 2.57
CA GLN A 261 1.04 -16.66 3.04
C GLN A 261 2.04 -16.41 1.90
N PHE A 262 3.17 -15.80 2.21
CA PHE A 262 4.22 -15.50 1.23
C PHE A 262 5.53 -16.11 1.70
N ALA A 263 6.09 -16.97 0.86
CA ALA A 263 7.45 -17.46 1.00
C ALA A 263 8.37 -16.58 0.16
N MET A 264 9.46 -16.11 0.76
CA MET A 264 10.43 -15.23 0.12
C MET A 264 11.82 -15.45 0.70
N PRO A 265 12.90 -15.17 -0.05
CA PRO A 265 14.25 -15.18 0.50
C PRO A 265 14.47 -13.99 1.46
N PRO A 266 15.52 -14.00 2.30
CA PRO A 266 15.91 -12.83 3.08
C PRO A 266 16.13 -11.61 2.18
N GLY A 267 15.71 -10.43 2.63
CA GLY A 267 15.87 -9.18 1.89
C GLY A 267 14.89 -8.09 2.31
N ASP A 268 14.97 -6.96 1.62
CA ASP A 268 14.06 -5.83 1.78
C ASP A 268 12.96 -5.88 0.73
N TYR A 269 11.74 -5.57 1.15
CA TYR A 269 10.53 -5.77 0.37
C TYR A 269 9.54 -4.63 0.55
N LEU A 270 8.65 -4.51 -0.44
CA LEU A 270 7.52 -3.63 -0.44
C LEU A 270 6.23 -4.43 -0.56
N PHE A 271 5.35 -4.28 0.42
CA PHE A 271 4.01 -4.86 0.41
C PHE A 271 3.01 -3.84 -0.11
N CYS A 272 2.10 -4.29 -0.98
CA CYS A 272 0.95 -3.50 -1.41
C CYS A 272 -0.30 -4.39 -1.48
N ALA A 273 -1.42 -3.88 -0.95
CA ALA A 273 -2.74 -4.47 -1.11
C ALA A 273 -3.80 -3.43 -1.43
N LEU A 274 -4.73 -3.81 -2.31
CA LEU A 274 -5.89 -3.01 -2.72
C LEU A 274 -7.17 -3.81 -2.54
N GLN A 275 -8.17 -3.21 -1.89
CA GLN A 275 -9.49 -3.81 -1.72
C GLN A 275 -10.58 -2.78 -1.99
N LYS A 276 -11.58 -3.15 -2.78
CA LYS A 276 -12.83 -2.37 -2.87
C LYS A 276 -13.64 -2.55 -1.58
N VAL A 277 -14.06 -1.43 -1.02
CA VAL A 277 -14.83 -1.34 0.22
C VAL A 277 -16.05 -0.47 0.01
N LYS A 278 -17.11 -0.65 0.80
CA LYS A 278 -18.24 0.28 0.78
C LYS A 278 -17.78 1.64 1.28
N ASP A 279 -18.10 2.68 0.53
CA ASP A 279 -17.82 4.06 0.92
C ASP A 279 -18.93 4.56 1.86
N PRO A 280 -18.65 4.77 3.16
CA PRO A 280 -19.65 5.27 4.11
C PRO A 280 -20.09 6.71 3.80
N ARG A 281 -19.35 7.46 2.97
CA ARG A 281 -19.62 8.85 2.60
C ARG A 281 -20.34 8.99 1.26
N ALA A 282 -20.55 7.89 0.53
CA ALA A 282 -21.18 7.96 -0.78
C ALA A 282 -22.70 8.18 -0.68
N THR A 283 -23.18 9.30 -1.20
CA THR A 283 -24.60 9.54 -1.46
C THR A 283 -24.95 9.03 -2.87
N GLY A 284 -25.53 7.83 -3.01
CA GLY A 284 -26.04 7.28 -4.28
C GLY A 284 -25.55 5.87 -4.64
N VAL A 285 -25.79 5.44 -5.90
CA VAL A 285 -25.72 4.03 -6.36
C VAL A 285 -24.29 3.48 -6.56
N SER A 286 -23.26 4.32 -6.61
CA SER A 286 -21.86 3.90 -6.72
C SER A 286 -21.10 4.21 -5.43
N GLY A 287 -21.43 3.46 -4.38
CA GLY A 287 -20.90 3.63 -3.02
C GLY A 287 -19.70 2.76 -2.71
N LEU A 288 -18.69 2.76 -3.58
CA LEU A 288 -17.45 2.02 -3.38
C LEU A 288 -16.24 2.95 -3.37
N ALA A 289 -15.33 2.70 -2.44
CA ALA A 289 -14.00 3.30 -2.36
C ALA A 289 -12.94 2.19 -2.39
N THR A 290 -11.67 2.58 -2.50
CA THR A 290 -10.53 1.67 -2.50
C THR A 290 -9.71 1.86 -1.23
N ALA A 291 -9.69 0.84 -0.39
CA ALA A 291 -8.76 0.75 0.72
C ALA A 291 -7.39 0.29 0.19
N ILE A 292 -6.35 1.02 0.57
CA ILE A 292 -4.97 0.75 0.21
C ILE A 292 -4.19 0.42 1.48
N TRP A 293 -3.35 -0.61 1.41
CA TRP A 293 -2.37 -0.93 2.44
C TRP A 293 -1.00 -1.03 1.78
N TRP A 294 -0.04 -0.35 2.39
CA TRP A 294 1.28 -0.18 1.81
C TRP A 294 2.31 -0.16 2.92
N THR A 295 3.38 -0.93 2.81
CA THR A 295 4.49 -0.84 3.77
C THR A 295 5.79 -1.40 3.20
N PRO A 296 6.93 -0.72 3.40
CA PRO A 296 8.23 -1.37 3.32
C PRO A 296 8.40 -2.31 4.52
N PHE A 297 9.15 -3.39 4.35
CA PHE A 297 9.54 -4.29 5.44
C PHE A 297 10.79 -5.09 5.09
N THR A 298 11.55 -5.48 6.11
CA THR A 298 12.70 -6.38 5.98
C THR A 298 12.33 -7.78 6.43
N PHE A 299 12.73 -8.79 5.67
CA PHE A 299 12.59 -10.20 6.02
C PHE A 299 13.97 -10.81 6.23
N ASP A 300 14.24 -11.32 7.43
CA ASP A 300 15.55 -11.90 7.79
C ASP A 300 15.70 -13.37 7.36
N GLY A 301 14.61 -14.01 6.90
CA GLY A 301 14.59 -15.43 6.55
C GLY A 301 14.64 -16.40 7.73
N GLU A 302 14.52 -15.89 8.96
CA GLU A 302 14.46 -16.71 10.17
C GLU A 302 13.11 -16.58 10.87
N HIS A 303 12.57 -15.37 10.97
CA HIS A 303 11.40 -15.07 11.76
C HIS A 303 10.17 -14.92 10.86
N PRO A 304 9.07 -15.64 11.16
CA PRO A 304 7.80 -15.38 10.50
C PRO A 304 7.36 -13.94 10.74
N LEU A 305 6.67 -13.38 9.75
CA LEU A 305 6.09 -12.05 9.84
C LEU A 305 4.57 -12.14 9.74
N ALA A 306 3.86 -11.21 10.38
CA ALA A 306 2.41 -11.11 10.32
C ALA A 306 1.97 -9.66 10.05
N LEU A 307 0.98 -9.51 9.18
CA LEU A 307 0.40 -8.22 8.81
C LEU A 307 -1.12 -8.35 8.78
N THR A 308 -1.81 -7.44 9.47
CA THR A 308 -3.29 -7.41 9.50
C THR A 308 -3.80 -6.16 8.79
N LEU A 309 -4.62 -6.35 7.76
CA LEU A 309 -5.24 -5.30 6.96
C LEU A 309 -6.61 -4.97 7.55
N THR A 310 -6.73 -3.81 8.19
CA THR A 310 -7.92 -3.34 8.92
C THR A 310 -8.43 -2.02 8.34
N ALA A 311 -9.59 -1.54 8.80
CA ALA A 311 -10.04 -0.18 8.45
C ALA A 311 -9.15 0.89 9.09
N ASP A 312 -8.66 0.66 10.31
CA ASP A 312 -7.88 1.65 11.07
C ASP A 312 -6.51 1.96 10.45
N ASN A 313 -5.97 1.00 9.71
CA ASN A 313 -4.69 1.15 9.02
C ASN A 313 -4.81 1.18 7.48
N ALA A 314 -6.04 1.23 6.96
CA ALA A 314 -6.25 1.50 5.54
C ALA A 314 -5.99 2.97 5.25
N ILE A 315 -5.29 3.23 4.15
CA ILE A 315 -5.02 4.58 3.66
C ILE A 315 -5.74 4.80 2.32
N ILE A 316 -5.90 6.08 1.95
CA ILE A 316 -6.34 6.46 0.60
C ILE A 316 -5.13 6.77 -0.28
N TRP A 317 -5.35 6.89 -1.59
CA TRP A 317 -4.28 7.16 -2.55
C TRP A 317 -3.46 8.42 -2.24
N ARG A 318 -4.09 9.44 -1.63
CA ARG A 318 -3.39 10.68 -1.22
C ARG A 318 -2.36 10.46 -0.12
N ASP A 319 -2.51 9.41 0.67
CA ASP A 319 -1.70 9.15 1.86
C ASP A 319 -0.62 8.08 1.60
N VAL A 320 -0.54 7.54 0.38
CA VAL A 320 0.50 6.56 -0.01
C VAL A 320 1.89 7.16 0.11
N PHE A 321 2.02 8.43 -0.26
CA PHE A 321 3.24 9.22 -0.11
C PHE A 321 2.96 10.41 0.80
N VAL A 322 3.95 10.77 1.62
CA VAL A 322 3.94 12.09 2.25
C VAL A 322 4.24 13.11 1.17
N LEU A 323 3.31 14.05 0.97
CA LEU A 323 3.46 15.12 0.01
C LEU A 323 3.43 16.47 0.72
N GLU A 324 4.47 17.28 0.51
CA GLU A 324 4.64 18.57 1.18
C GLU A 324 3.90 19.70 0.44
N ARG A 325 3.29 20.60 1.19
CA ARG A 325 2.65 21.82 0.68
C ARG A 325 3.62 23.00 0.75
N GLU A 326 3.58 23.84 -0.28
CA GLU A 326 4.25 25.15 -0.29
C GLU A 326 3.68 26.15 0.73
#